data_AF-A0AB73TD45-F1
#
_entry.id   AF-A0AB73TD45-F1
#
_cell.length_a   1.000
_cell.length_b   1.000
_cell.length_c   1.000
_cell.angle_alpha   90.00
_cell.angle_beta   90.00
_cell.angle_gamma   90.00
#
_symmetry.space_group_name_H-M   'P 1'
#
loop_
_entity.id
_entity.type
_entity.pdbx_description
1 polymer ?
#
loop_
_entity_poly.entity_id
_entity_poly.type
_entity_poly.pdbx_seq_one_letter_code
_entity_poly.pdbx_strand_id
1 'polypeptide(L)'
;MLVPDPPAAAAGQTEDRTARVRFVRPTGWRTEEPAGADLRVRGDDVVLTVRSRPSDRAIGDENASLLERLPGSVDGLLLVGCDVWTTAGAPARLVEYVRPDEEGDVAGAHLLLVTGRHRVDLTVERPLARMTATDDTVFAVLDSVRVLDRVTASESRTLESLPVLLAGSTLTGPSLGAEAVSTLQNLAGRRWNPALLRTDGGRELVAADLVGRFGTVPPETATVLAPWAEGVQPTTLDQHDDDGRVTRLQAWSGTVVDTGADGRSVVASVPPERVVGLLAGRLGIRPTWTWPFRTAVLPGDLLDRRLAGGPSAPDLPRAVASADPTLAAFWSAPWTVSALLRPGRPRPLVVVSAAGIGFARVGRTEGGTTAFTAEASANVHRTLVRALLG
;
A
#
# COMPACT_ATOMS: atom_id res chain seq x y z
N MET A 1 -16.42 -47.42 22.65
CA MET A 1 -15.07 -47.08 23.14
C MET A 1 -14.51 -46.08 22.15
N LEU A 2 -14.73 -44.79 22.41
CA LEU A 2 -14.33 -43.68 21.55
C LEU A 2 -12.83 -43.46 21.72
N VAL A 3 -12.09 -43.54 20.61
CA VAL A 3 -10.68 -43.15 20.56
C VAL A 3 -10.64 -41.63 20.78
N PRO A 4 -9.87 -41.13 21.76
CA PRO A 4 -9.74 -39.69 21.92
C PRO A 4 -8.99 -39.12 20.72
N ASP A 5 -9.47 -37.99 20.21
CA ASP A 5 -8.77 -37.21 19.20
C ASP A 5 -7.31 -36.97 19.63
N PRO A 6 -6.33 -37.03 18.71
CA PRO A 6 -4.96 -36.66 19.04
C PRO A 6 -4.94 -35.21 19.54
N PRO A 7 -4.09 -34.90 20.53
CA PRO A 7 -3.99 -33.55 21.05
C PRO A 7 -3.63 -32.59 19.92
N ALA A 8 -4.31 -31.44 19.88
CA ALA A 8 -3.94 -30.33 19.02
C ALA A 8 -2.43 -30.08 19.17
N ALA A 9 -1.70 -30.10 18.06
CA ALA A 9 -0.27 -29.83 18.05
C ALA A 9 -0.03 -28.53 18.82
N ALA A 10 0.74 -28.60 19.90
CA ALA A 10 1.22 -27.42 20.60
C ALA A 10 1.85 -26.48 19.55
N ALA A 11 1.52 -25.20 19.61
CA ALA A 11 2.11 -24.17 18.76
C ALA A 11 3.62 -24.09 19.06
N GLY A 12 4.39 -24.95 18.41
CA GLY A 12 5.83 -25.00 18.55
C GLY A 12 6.44 -23.74 17.92
N GLN A 13 7.57 -23.33 18.44
CA GLN A 13 8.43 -22.33 17.82
C GLN A 13 9.82 -22.95 17.79
N THR A 14 10.51 -22.87 16.65
CA THR A 14 11.88 -23.41 16.53
C THR A 14 12.84 -22.24 16.36
N GLU A 15 13.93 -22.22 17.12
CA GLU A 15 14.99 -21.22 16.91
C GLU A 15 15.90 -21.68 15.77
N ASP A 16 15.98 -20.88 14.71
CA ASP A 16 16.96 -21.04 13.65
C ASP A 16 18.09 -20.03 13.85
N ARG A 17 19.28 -20.36 13.34
CA ARG A 17 20.46 -19.50 13.46
C ARG A 17 21.34 -19.55 12.24
N THR A 18 21.97 -18.42 11.94
CA THR A 18 23.15 -18.32 11.07
C THR A 18 24.39 -18.06 11.92
N ALA A 19 25.53 -17.82 11.28
CA ALA A 19 26.74 -17.38 11.98
C ALA A 19 26.63 -15.96 12.61
N ARG A 20 25.57 -15.21 12.33
CA ARG A 20 25.45 -13.78 12.73
C ARG A 20 24.16 -13.44 13.46
N VAL A 21 23.08 -14.14 13.16
CA VAL A 21 21.76 -13.87 13.73
C VAL A 21 21.07 -15.16 14.13
N ARG A 22 20.19 -15.05 15.11
CA ARG A 22 19.15 -16.05 15.41
C ARG A 22 17.77 -15.44 15.23
N PHE A 23 16.77 -16.27 14.97
CA PHE A 23 15.37 -15.87 14.91
C PHE A 23 14.48 -17.08 15.20
N VAL A 24 13.23 -16.79 15.55
CA VAL A 24 12.21 -17.80 15.78
C VAL A 24 11.48 -18.07 14.47
N ARG A 25 11.51 -19.33 14.03
CA ARG A 25 10.77 -19.87 12.90
C ARG A 25 9.42 -20.44 13.35
N PRO A 26 8.31 -20.12 12.67
CA PRO A 26 7.00 -20.71 12.94
C PRO A 26 6.96 -22.22 12.71
N THR A 27 6.12 -22.93 13.46
CA THR A 27 5.84 -24.35 13.18
C THR A 27 5.19 -24.50 11.80
N GLY A 28 5.79 -25.33 10.95
CA GLY A 28 5.32 -25.59 9.58
C GLY A 28 6.25 -25.04 8.51
N TRP A 29 7.00 -23.98 8.84
CA TRP A 29 8.06 -23.49 7.95
C TRP A 29 9.23 -24.45 7.97
N ARG A 30 9.96 -24.59 6.86
CA ARG A 30 11.07 -25.52 6.71
C ARG A 30 12.30 -24.79 6.24
N THR A 31 13.43 -25.10 6.86
CA THR A 31 14.74 -24.71 6.37
C THR A 31 15.04 -25.48 5.10
N GLU A 32 15.37 -24.77 4.03
CA GLU A 32 15.94 -25.33 2.83
C GLU A 32 17.45 -25.11 2.93
N GLU A 33 18.27 -26.15 2.84
CA GLU A 33 19.73 -25.99 2.72
C GLU A 33 20.04 -25.60 1.27
N PRO A 34 20.33 -24.33 0.97
CA PRO A 34 20.70 -23.95 -0.38
C PRO A 34 22.17 -24.31 -0.58
N ALA A 35 22.57 -24.55 -1.84
CA ALA A 35 23.99 -24.60 -2.17
C ALA A 35 24.62 -23.21 -1.95
N GLY A 36 25.21 -22.94 -0.78
CA GLY A 36 25.85 -21.65 -0.47
C GLY A 36 25.88 -21.27 1.02
N ALA A 37 26.20 -19.99 1.30
CA ALA A 37 26.28 -19.39 2.64
C ALA A 37 24.98 -18.69 3.11
N ASP A 38 23.91 -18.81 2.32
CA ASP A 38 22.62 -18.18 2.57
C ASP A 38 21.70 -19.19 3.27
N LEU A 39 20.97 -18.76 4.30
CA LEU A 39 19.92 -19.58 4.92
C LEU A 39 18.59 -19.25 4.24
N ARG A 40 17.86 -20.27 3.79
CA ARG A 40 16.51 -20.11 3.23
C ARG A 40 15.49 -20.86 4.07
N VAL A 41 14.36 -20.22 4.33
CA VAL A 41 13.23 -20.80 5.04
C VAL A 41 11.97 -20.57 4.21
N ARG A 42 11.12 -21.59 4.09
CA ARG A 42 9.83 -21.49 3.40
C ARG A 42 8.67 -22.02 4.23
N GLY A 43 7.52 -21.37 4.12
CA GLY A 43 6.24 -21.86 4.66
C GLY A 43 5.14 -20.82 4.47
N ASP A 44 3.89 -21.27 4.37
CA ASP A 44 2.71 -20.40 4.18
C ASP A 44 2.82 -19.43 2.99
N ASP A 45 3.41 -19.88 1.88
CA ASP A 45 3.73 -19.08 0.69
C ASP A 45 4.75 -17.95 0.95
N VAL A 46 5.40 -17.96 2.11
CA VAL A 46 6.46 -17.03 2.49
C VAL A 46 7.82 -17.65 2.25
N VAL A 47 8.74 -16.84 1.73
CA VAL A 47 10.16 -17.17 1.59
C VAL A 47 10.98 -16.16 2.40
N LEU A 48 11.66 -16.63 3.43
CA LEU A 48 12.68 -15.87 4.14
C LEU A 48 14.07 -16.29 3.64
N THR A 49 14.89 -15.32 3.27
CA THR A 49 16.31 -15.51 2.94
C THR A 49 17.16 -14.66 3.86
N VAL A 50 18.16 -15.27 4.49
CA VAL A 50 19.13 -14.58 5.34
C VAL A 50 20.51 -14.64 4.70
N ARG A 51 21.10 -13.47 4.45
CA ARG A 51 22.43 -13.31 3.86
C ARG A 51 23.31 -12.46 4.76
N SER A 52 24.58 -12.79 4.85
CA SER A 52 25.58 -11.99 5.58
C SER A 52 26.77 -11.70 4.68
N ARG A 53 27.21 -10.44 4.66
CA ARG A 53 28.38 -9.98 3.89
C ARG A 53 29.28 -9.11 4.76
N PRO A 54 30.61 -9.18 4.61
CA PRO A 54 31.50 -8.20 5.24
C PRO A 54 31.14 -6.78 4.81
N SER A 55 31.04 -5.86 5.77
CA SER A 55 30.84 -4.43 5.55
C SER A 55 31.14 -3.65 6.84
N ASP A 56 31.84 -2.53 6.71
CA ASP A 56 32.13 -1.56 7.76
C ASP A 56 31.29 -0.28 7.64
N ARG A 57 30.39 -0.21 6.65
CA ARG A 57 29.54 0.95 6.40
C ARG A 57 28.49 1.14 7.49
N ALA A 58 28.08 2.39 7.71
CA ALA A 58 27.00 2.72 8.62
C ALA A 58 25.65 2.26 8.06
N ILE A 59 24.65 2.09 8.95
CA ILE A 59 23.31 1.63 8.53
C ILE A 59 22.67 2.56 7.49
N GLY A 60 22.84 3.88 7.62
CA GLY A 60 22.29 4.85 6.68
C GLY A 60 22.89 4.72 5.28
N ASP A 61 24.19 4.44 5.19
CA ASP A 61 24.89 4.23 3.92
C ASP A 61 24.44 2.94 3.22
N GLU A 62 24.27 1.87 4.00
CA GLU A 62 23.77 0.59 3.48
C GLU A 62 22.30 0.70 3.06
N ASN A 63 21.48 1.45 3.82
CA ASN A 63 20.09 1.69 3.48
C ASN A 63 19.99 2.53 2.20
N ALA A 64 20.74 3.64 2.09
CA ALA A 64 20.78 4.44 0.87
C ALA A 64 21.17 3.58 -0.36
N SER A 65 22.23 2.76 -0.23
CA SER A 65 22.63 1.84 -1.30
C SER A 65 21.60 0.74 -1.60
N LEU A 66 20.79 0.32 -0.63
CA LEU A 66 19.65 -0.58 -0.88
C LEU A 66 18.56 0.15 -1.68
N LEU A 67 18.17 1.35 -1.23
CA LEU A 67 17.12 2.15 -1.82
C LEU A 67 17.45 2.66 -3.23
N GLU A 68 18.73 2.87 -3.57
CA GLU A 68 19.16 3.19 -4.93
C GLU A 68 19.02 2.00 -5.89
N ARG A 69 19.22 0.77 -5.39
CA ARG A 69 19.18 -0.45 -6.22
C ARG A 69 17.77 -0.99 -6.40
N LEU A 70 16.90 -0.86 -5.40
CA LEU A 70 15.56 -1.46 -5.42
C LEU A 70 14.70 -0.98 -6.61
N PRO A 71 14.54 0.34 -6.87
CA PRO A 71 13.77 0.81 -8.02
C PRO A 71 14.33 0.36 -9.37
N GLY A 72 15.66 0.18 -9.47
CA GLY A 72 16.31 -0.34 -10.67
C GLY A 72 16.33 -1.87 -10.77
N SER A 73 15.86 -2.58 -9.75
CA SER A 73 15.88 -4.05 -9.72
C SER A 73 14.75 -4.67 -10.52
N VAL A 74 13.57 -4.03 -10.55
CA VAL A 74 12.38 -4.47 -11.27
C VAL A 74 11.58 -3.24 -11.71
N ASP A 75 11.20 -3.19 -12.99
CA ASP A 75 10.31 -2.13 -13.49
C ASP A 75 8.96 -2.18 -12.79
N GLY A 76 8.43 -1.03 -12.38
CA GLY A 76 7.18 -0.93 -11.64
C GLY A 76 7.23 -1.34 -10.17
N LEU A 77 8.41 -1.46 -9.55
CA LEU A 77 8.53 -1.65 -8.10
C LEU A 77 7.99 -0.43 -7.33
N LEU A 78 7.07 -0.69 -6.40
CA LEU A 78 6.55 0.28 -5.46
C LEU A 78 7.29 0.14 -4.13
N LEU A 79 8.04 1.16 -3.73
CA LEU A 79 8.60 1.22 -2.38
C LEU A 79 7.54 1.75 -1.42
N VAL A 80 7.15 0.90 -0.47
CA VAL A 80 6.00 1.13 0.40
C VAL A 80 6.41 1.89 1.66
N GLY A 81 7.52 1.50 2.29
CA GLY A 81 7.95 2.05 3.57
C GLY A 81 9.43 1.87 3.85
N CYS A 82 9.96 2.71 4.73
CA CYS A 82 11.29 2.60 5.29
C CYS A 82 11.24 3.04 6.75
N ASP A 83 11.49 2.12 7.67
CA ASP A 83 11.34 2.32 9.10
C ASP A 83 12.62 1.97 9.88
N VAL A 84 12.82 2.63 11.02
CA VAL A 84 13.86 2.24 11.96
C VAL A 84 13.44 0.96 12.67
N TRP A 85 14.34 -0.02 12.72
CA TRP A 85 14.08 -1.29 13.38
C TRP A 85 14.99 -1.47 14.59
N THR A 86 14.42 -1.74 15.76
CA THR A 86 15.15 -1.66 17.04
C THR A 86 15.28 -3.00 17.77
N THR A 87 14.47 -4.00 17.42
CA THR A 87 14.42 -5.27 18.15
C THR A 87 15.63 -6.17 17.88
N ALA A 88 16.37 -5.93 16.79
CA ALA A 88 17.51 -6.74 16.37
C ALA A 88 18.73 -6.70 17.31
N GLY A 89 18.80 -5.70 18.19
CA GLY A 89 19.98 -5.45 19.04
C GLY A 89 21.18 -4.85 18.28
N ALA A 90 20.95 -4.30 17.08
CA ALA A 90 21.93 -3.63 16.24
C ALA A 90 21.24 -2.53 15.42
N PRO A 91 21.96 -1.51 14.91
CA PRO A 91 21.39 -0.53 13.99
C PRO A 91 20.77 -1.22 12.77
N ALA A 92 19.47 -0.96 12.54
CA ALA A 92 18.72 -1.64 11.49
C ALA A 92 17.64 -0.75 10.84
N ARG A 93 17.25 -1.14 9.62
CA ARG A 93 16.20 -0.55 8.81
C ARG A 93 15.31 -1.64 8.24
N LEU A 94 14.01 -1.42 8.27
CA LEU A 94 13.05 -2.24 7.56
C LEU A 94 12.60 -1.49 6.31
N VAL A 95 12.82 -2.08 5.15
CA VAL A 95 12.33 -1.56 3.87
C VAL A 95 11.25 -2.48 3.35
N GLU A 96 10.07 -1.92 3.08
CA GLU A 96 8.94 -2.66 2.53
C GLU A 96 8.67 -2.23 1.10
N TYR A 97 8.39 -3.19 0.22
CA TYR A 97 8.13 -2.94 -1.20
C TYR A 97 7.12 -3.93 -1.76
N VAL A 98 6.53 -3.55 -2.89
CA VAL A 98 5.78 -4.46 -3.76
C VAL A 98 6.43 -4.44 -5.12
N ARG A 99 6.78 -5.61 -5.65
CA ARG A 99 7.33 -5.74 -7.00
C ARG A 99 6.36 -6.51 -7.88
N PRO A 100 6.24 -6.15 -9.17
CA PRO A 100 5.52 -6.95 -10.15
C PRO A 100 6.18 -8.32 -10.32
N ASP A 101 5.39 -9.33 -10.65
CA ASP A 101 5.86 -10.66 -11.04
C ASP A 101 4.87 -11.29 -12.03
N GLU A 102 5.32 -12.26 -12.82
CA GLU A 102 4.48 -12.91 -13.85
C GLU A 102 3.30 -13.67 -13.23
N GLU A 103 3.52 -14.25 -12.04
CA GLU A 103 2.52 -15.04 -11.30
C GLU A 103 1.65 -14.18 -10.37
N GLY A 104 1.91 -12.86 -10.30
CA GLY A 104 1.21 -11.90 -9.45
C GLY A 104 2.15 -11.16 -8.50
N ASP A 105 1.76 -9.94 -8.10
CA ASP A 105 2.65 -9.05 -7.34
C ASP A 105 3.18 -9.69 -6.05
N VAL A 106 4.45 -9.42 -5.75
CA VAL A 106 5.16 -9.93 -4.57
C VAL A 106 5.38 -8.80 -3.57
N ALA A 107 4.94 -9.02 -2.33
CA ALA A 107 5.22 -8.15 -1.20
C ALA A 107 6.52 -8.58 -0.52
N GLY A 108 7.47 -7.64 -0.44
CA GLY A 108 8.77 -7.82 0.18
C GLY A 108 8.92 -7.01 1.46
N ALA A 109 9.53 -7.62 2.48
CA ALA A 109 10.04 -6.97 3.68
C ALA A 109 11.54 -7.28 3.81
N HIS A 110 12.37 -6.25 3.70
CA HIS A 110 13.82 -6.34 3.76
C HIS A 110 14.32 -5.69 5.04
N LEU A 111 14.62 -6.52 6.04
CA LEU A 111 15.29 -6.09 7.26
C LEU A 111 16.80 -6.11 7.04
N LEU A 112 17.38 -4.92 7.05
CA LEU A 112 18.79 -4.67 6.89
C LEU A 112 19.39 -4.27 8.25
N LEU A 113 20.45 -4.96 8.69
CA LEU A 113 21.15 -4.62 9.93
C LEU A 113 22.68 -4.63 9.76
N VAL A 114 23.37 -3.83 10.56
CA VAL A 114 24.84 -3.75 10.55
C VAL A 114 25.42 -3.99 11.93
N THR A 115 26.52 -4.73 11.98
CA THR A 115 27.25 -5.02 13.22
C THR A 115 28.50 -4.15 13.41
N GLY A 116 28.95 -3.49 12.33
CA GLY A 116 30.22 -2.75 12.25
C GLY A 116 31.34 -3.53 11.56
N ARG A 117 31.13 -4.82 11.27
CA ARG A 117 32.01 -5.65 10.41
C ARG A 117 31.26 -6.42 9.34
N HIS A 118 29.95 -6.57 9.53
CA HIS A 118 29.07 -7.25 8.61
C HIS A 118 27.78 -6.47 8.45
N ARG A 119 27.24 -6.58 7.25
CA ARG A 119 25.84 -6.34 6.91
C ARG A 119 25.11 -7.67 6.86
N VAL A 120 23.92 -7.72 7.45
CA VAL A 120 23.02 -8.87 7.35
C VAL A 120 21.71 -8.39 6.71
N ASP A 121 21.30 -9.11 5.68
CA ASP A 121 20.08 -8.89 4.91
C ASP A 121 19.11 -10.04 5.22
N LEU A 122 17.94 -9.73 5.78
CA LEU A 122 16.83 -10.65 5.89
C LEU A 122 15.73 -10.21 4.94
N THR A 123 15.53 -10.95 3.86
CA THR A 123 14.51 -10.65 2.86
C THR A 123 13.38 -11.66 3.00
N VAL A 124 12.18 -11.16 3.30
CA VAL A 124 10.95 -11.94 3.37
C VAL A 124 10.08 -11.56 2.18
N GLU A 125 9.83 -12.50 1.28
CA GLU A 125 8.93 -12.32 0.14
C GLU A 125 7.71 -13.23 0.24
N ARG A 126 6.55 -12.73 -0.17
CA ARG A 126 5.28 -13.46 -0.22
C ARG A 126 4.37 -12.88 -1.32
N PRO A 127 3.44 -13.65 -1.90
CA PRO A 127 2.44 -13.08 -2.80
C PRO A 127 1.65 -11.96 -2.10
N LEU A 128 1.38 -10.86 -2.79
CA LEU A 128 0.65 -9.71 -2.25
C LEU A 128 -0.75 -10.13 -1.75
N ALA A 129 -1.41 -11.04 -2.47
CA ALA A 129 -2.69 -11.63 -2.07
C ALA A 129 -2.64 -12.37 -0.72
N ARG A 130 -1.46 -12.84 -0.29
CA ARG A 130 -1.26 -13.51 0.99
C ARG A 130 -0.83 -12.56 2.11
N MET A 131 -0.59 -11.28 1.80
CA MET A 131 -0.01 -10.32 2.74
C MET A 131 -0.85 -10.22 4.03
N THR A 132 -2.17 -10.04 3.93
CA THR A 132 -3.05 -9.92 5.11
C THR A 132 -3.01 -11.16 6.00
N ALA A 133 -2.95 -12.36 5.40
CA ALA A 133 -2.98 -13.62 6.14
C ALA A 133 -1.64 -13.97 6.80
N THR A 134 -0.54 -13.37 6.33
CA THR A 134 0.83 -13.72 6.73
C THR A 134 1.54 -12.61 7.48
N ASP A 135 1.00 -11.37 7.48
CA ASP A 135 1.66 -10.19 8.03
C ASP A 135 2.09 -10.40 9.48
N ASP A 136 1.16 -10.81 10.35
CA ASP A 136 1.43 -10.99 11.78
C ASP A 136 2.53 -12.03 12.01
N THR A 137 2.51 -13.14 11.26
CA THR A 137 3.54 -14.18 11.32
C THR A 137 4.90 -13.65 10.84
N VAL A 138 4.93 -12.92 9.72
CA VAL A 138 6.17 -12.33 9.17
C VAL A 138 6.77 -11.34 10.16
N PHE A 139 5.98 -10.44 10.71
CA PHE A 139 6.46 -9.45 11.66
C PHE A 139 6.89 -10.08 12.98
N ALA A 140 6.22 -11.14 13.45
CA ALA A 140 6.69 -11.91 14.60
C ALA A 140 8.07 -12.55 14.36
N VAL A 141 8.34 -13.05 13.15
CA VAL A 141 9.67 -13.56 12.78
C VAL A 141 10.69 -12.44 12.80
N LEU A 142 10.44 -11.31 12.14
CA LEU A 142 11.36 -10.16 12.11
C LEU A 142 11.63 -9.61 13.51
N ASP A 143 10.60 -9.56 14.37
CA ASP A 143 10.70 -9.09 15.76
C ASP A 143 11.51 -10.03 16.66
N SER A 144 11.67 -11.29 16.26
CA SER A 144 12.47 -12.29 16.98
C SER A 144 13.95 -12.27 16.59
N VAL A 145 14.33 -11.57 15.52
CA VAL A 145 15.71 -11.54 15.02
C VAL A 145 16.62 -10.94 16.07
N ARG A 146 17.72 -11.61 16.42
CA ARG A 146 18.74 -11.09 17.33
C ARG A 146 20.13 -11.33 16.76
N VAL A 147 20.99 -10.31 16.81
CA VAL A 147 22.41 -10.46 16.47
C VAL A 147 23.13 -11.30 17.53
N LEU A 148 24.01 -12.18 17.08
CA LEU A 148 24.82 -13.08 17.93
C LEU A 148 26.21 -12.51 18.22
N ASP A 149 26.75 -11.70 17.31
CA ASP A 149 28.07 -11.09 17.43
C ASP A 149 28.06 -9.80 18.28
N ARG A 150 29.23 -9.41 18.78
CA ARG A 150 29.42 -8.09 19.39
C ARG A 150 29.19 -7.00 18.34
N VAL A 151 28.22 -6.13 18.60
CA VAL A 151 27.92 -4.96 17.78
C VAL A 151 28.87 -3.82 18.15
N THR A 152 29.60 -3.30 17.17
CA THR A 152 30.43 -2.09 17.29
C THR A 152 29.91 -0.92 16.46
N ALA A 153 28.95 -1.16 15.56
CA ALA A 153 28.26 -0.09 14.85
C ALA A 153 27.41 0.74 15.81
N SER A 154 27.47 2.06 15.66
CA SER A 154 26.60 3.01 16.35
C SER A 154 25.45 3.42 15.45
N GLU A 155 24.27 3.62 16.03
CA GLU A 155 23.16 4.25 15.33
C GLU A 155 23.44 5.76 15.15
N SER A 156 23.15 6.28 13.95
CA SER A 156 23.16 7.72 13.71
C SER A 156 21.96 8.36 14.40
N ARG A 157 22.16 9.47 15.11
CA ARG A 157 21.06 10.27 15.70
C ARG A 157 20.26 11.05 14.65
N THR A 158 20.82 11.20 13.44
CA THR A 158 20.17 11.87 12.33
C THR A 158 19.73 10.82 11.31
N LEU A 159 18.45 10.84 10.95
CA LEU A 159 17.90 9.96 9.91
C LEU A 159 18.38 10.41 8.53
N GLU A 160 18.70 9.44 7.69
CA GLU A 160 19.09 9.64 6.31
C GLU A 160 17.93 10.16 5.45
N SER A 161 18.27 10.85 4.36
CA SER A 161 17.29 11.26 3.35
C SER A 161 16.71 10.02 2.66
N LEU A 162 15.39 10.02 2.49
CA LEU A 162 14.70 8.99 1.72
C LEU A 162 14.66 9.39 0.23
N PRO A 163 14.67 8.41 -0.69
CA PRO A 163 14.60 8.69 -2.11
C PRO A 163 13.29 9.39 -2.47
N VAL A 164 13.36 10.33 -3.40
CA VAL A 164 12.17 10.85 -4.08
C VAL A 164 11.84 9.87 -5.20
N LEU A 165 10.84 9.03 -4.98
CA LEU A 165 10.38 8.09 -6.00
C LEU A 165 9.35 8.74 -6.93
N LEU A 166 9.39 8.30 -8.18
CA LEU A 166 8.41 8.66 -9.19
C LEU A 166 7.03 8.09 -8.80
N ALA A 167 5.99 8.75 -9.29
CA ALA A 167 4.61 8.35 -9.05
C ALA A 167 4.38 6.89 -9.52
N GLY A 168 3.50 6.19 -8.80
CA GLY A 168 3.11 4.82 -9.16
C GLY A 168 2.46 4.73 -10.54
N SER A 169 2.27 3.50 -11.01
CA SER A 169 1.68 3.22 -12.32
C SER A 169 0.34 3.94 -12.51
N THR A 170 0.13 4.49 -13.70
CA THR A 170 -1.17 5.03 -14.12
C THR A 170 -1.97 3.98 -14.86
N LEU A 171 -3.29 4.06 -14.78
CA LEU A 171 -4.16 3.21 -15.59
C LEU A 171 -4.04 3.60 -17.06
N THR A 172 -3.79 2.63 -17.93
CA THR A 172 -3.72 2.84 -19.39
C THR A 172 -4.95 2.23 -20.04
N GLY A 173 -5.57 2.99 -20.95
CA GLY A 173 -6.75 2.54 -21.67
C GLY A 173 -7.44 3.70 -22.42
N PRO A 174 -8.56 3.44 -23.10
CA PRO A 174 -9.31 4.48 -23.76
C PRO A 174 -9.84 5.48 -22.74
N SER A 175 -9.60 6.76 -23.00
CA SER A 175 -10.20 7.87 -22.27
C SER A 175 -11.63 8.07 -22.79
N LEU A 176 -12.62 8.04 -21.90
CA LEU A 176 -14.05 8.11 -22.19
C LEU A 176 -14.70 9.27 -21.46
N GLY A 177 -15.76 9.83 -22.05
CA GLY A 177 -16.62 10.82 -21.42
C GLY A 177 -17.60 10.17 -20.46
N ALA A 178 -18.18 10.95 -19.56
CA ALA A 178 -19.17 10.46 -18.60
C ALA A 178 -20.38 9.78 -19.28
N GLU A 179 -20.85 10.31 -20.41
CA GLU A 179 -21.93 9.70 -21.19
C GLU A 179 -21.53 8.35 -21.79
N ALA A 180 -20.29 8.22 -22.28
CA ALA A 180 -19.77 6.96 -22.80
C ALA A 180 -19.62 5.91 -21.69
N VAL A 181 -19.10 6.28 -20.52
CA VAL A 181 -19.01 5.37 -19.35
C VAL A 181 -20.40 4.91 -18.91
N SER A 182 -21.35 5.84 -18.77
CA SER A 182 -22.74 5.52 -18.42
C SER A 182 -23.39 4.61 -19.47
N THR A 183 -23.15 4.89 -20.75
CA THR A 183 -23.62 4.04 -21.84
C THR A 183 -23.03 2.64 -21.72
N LEU A 184 -21.71 2.52 -21.49
CA LEU A 184 -21.00 1.26 -21.35
C LEU A 184 -21.53 0.44 -20.16
N GLN A 185 -21.74 1.08 -19.00
CA GLN A 185 -22.36 0.45 -17.83
C GLN A 185 -23.79 -0.05 -18.12
N ASN A 186 -24.58 0.72 -18.86
CA ASN A 186 -25.93 0.31 -19.26
C ASN A 186 -25.96 -0.87 -20.23
N LEU A 187 -24.84 -1.20 -20.89
CA LEU A 187 -24.73 -2.39 -21.73
C LEU A 187 -24.51 -3.67 -20.93
N ALA A 188 -24.02 -3.57 -19.68
CA ALA A 188 -23.71 -4.74 -18.87
C ALA A 188 -24.97 -5.57 -18.54
N GLY A 189 -24.96 -6.85 -18.93
CA GLY A 189 -26.04 -7.80 -18.61
C GLY A 189 -27.38 -7.53 -19.31
N ARG A 190 -27.45 -6.59 -20.27
CA ARG A 190 -28.70 -6.19 -20.94
C ARG A 190 -28.70 -6.54 -22.42
N ARG A 191 -29.90 -6.79 -22.96
CA ARG A 191 -30.08 -6.94 -24.41
C ARG A 191 -29.80 -5.60 -25.09
N TRP A 192 -28.91 -5.65 -26.08
CA TRP A 192 -28.42 -4.48 -26.77
C TRP A 192 -29.53 -3.69 -27.49
N ASN A 193 -29.50 -2.35 -27.34
CA ASN A 193 -30.39 -1.43 -28.07
C ASN A 193 -29.58 -0.62 -29.11
N PRO A 194 -29.78 -0.86 -30.42
CA PRO A 194 -29.06 -0.15 -31.48
C PRO A 194 -29.24 1.38 -31.46
N ALA A 195 -30.28 1.90 -30.81
CA ALA A 195 -30.47 3.34 -30.65
C ALA A 195 -29.37 3.99 -29.82
N LEU A 196 -28.72 3.25 -28.90
CA LEU A 196 -27.64 3.76 -28.07
C LEU A 196 -26.42 4.18 -28.89
N LEU A 197 -26.13 3.55 -30.03
CA LEU A 197 -25.02 3.95 -30.91
C LEU A 197 -25.21 5.31 -31.58
N ARG A 198 -26.43 5.86 -31.57
CA ARG A 198 -26.71 7.17 -32.16
C ARG A 198 -26.46 8.32 -31.17
N THR A 199 -26.37 8.01 -29.88
CA THR A 199 -26.01 8.96 -28.83
C THR A 199 -24.54 9.39 -28.97
N ASP A 200 -24.14 10.46 -28.28
CA ASP A 200 -22.74 10.88 -28.27
C ASP A 200 -21.88 9.84 -27.54
N GLY A 201 -22.36 9.32 -26.40
CA GLY A 201 -21.69 8.26 -25.66
C GLY A 201 -21.50 6.98 -26.48
N GLY A 202 -22.54 6.53 -27.20
CA GLY A 202 -22.45 5.35 -28.06
C GLY A 202 -21.50 5.51 -29.24
N ARG A 203 -21.44 6.71 -29.84
CA ARG A 203 -20.47 7.02 -30.90
C ARG A 203 -19.03 7.02 -30.39
N GLU A 204 -18.81 7.55 -29.19
CA GLU A 204 -17.50 7.53 -28.53
C GLU A 204 -17.04 6.10 -28.23
N LEU A 205 -17.93 5.22 -27.73
CA LEU A 205 -17.58 3.80 -27.51
C LEU A 205 -17.18 3.07 -28.79
N VAL A 206 -17.80 3.40 -29.93
CA VAL A 206 -17.41 2.86 -31.24
C VAL A 206 -16.08 3.42 -31.70
N ALA A 207 -15.82 4.71 -31.48
CA ALA A 207 -14.54 5.33 -31.82
C ALA A 207 -13.37 4.82 -30.98
N ALA A 208 -13.65 4.38 -29.74
CA ALA A 208 -12.69 3.77 -28.83
C ALA A 208 -12.56 2.24 -29.01
N ASP A 209 -13.17 1.66 -30.04
CA ASP A 209 -13.21 0.21 -30.32
C ASP A 209 -13.74 -0.67 -29.18
N LEU A 210 -14.47 -0.08 -28.22
CA LEU A 210 -15.09 -0.81 -27.13
C LEU A 210 -16.38 -1.51 -27.56
N VAL A 211 -17.05 -1.02 -28.60
CA VAL A 211 -18.26 -1.61 -29.17
C VAL A 211 -18.18 -1.50 -30.70
N GLY A 212 -18.52 -2.57 -31.41
CA GLY A 212 -18.56 -2.54 -32.87
C GLY A 212 -19.72 -1.69 -33.41
N ARG A 213 -19.61 -1.25 -34.67
CA ARG A 213 -20.62 -0.42 -35.36
C ARG A 213 -22.03 -1.01 -35.42
N PHE A 214 -22.15 -2.32 -35.25
CA PHE A 214 -23.42 -3.07 -35.20
C PHE A 214 -23.74 -3.62 -33.81
N GLY A 215 -23.04 -3.16 -32.77
CA GLY A 215 -23.31 -3.55 -31.39
C GLY A 215 -22.65 -4.79 -30.88
N THR A 216 -21.72 -5.34 -31.65
CA THR A 216 -20.90 -6.45 -31.20
C THR A 216 -19.98 -5.96 -30.09
N VAL A 217 -20.05 -6.58 -28.91
CA VAL A 217 -19.14 -6.29 -27.80
C VAL A 217 -17.92 -7.21 -27.93
N PRO A 218 -16.70 -6.67 -28.13
CA PRO A 218 -15.49 -7.48 -28.13
C PRO A 218 -15.31 -8.26 -26.82
N PRO A 219 -14.66 -9.44 -26.83
CA PRO A 219 -14.44 -10.23 -25.62
C PRO A 219 -13.74 -9.45 -24.50
N GLU A 220 -12.77 -8.60 -24.84
CA GLU A 220 -12.05 -7.75 -23.88
C GLU A 220 -12.98 -6.76 -23.17
N THR A 221 -13.87 -6.11 -23.93
CA THR A 221 -14.92 -5.26 -23.35
C THR A 221 -15.89 -6.08 -22.51
N ALA A 222 -16.27 -7.29 -22.94
CA ALA A 222 -17.19 -8.13 -22.17
C ALA A 222 -16.63 -8.50 -20.79
N THR A 223 -15.31 -8.75 -20.69
CA THR A 223 -14.62 -8.97 -19.41
C THR A 223 -14.74 -7.76 -18.48
N VAL A 224 -14.56 -6.54 -19.02
CA VAL A 224 -14.70 -5.28 -18.28
C VAL A 224 -16.14 -5.03 -17.83
N LEU A 225 -17.13 -5.50 -18.59
CA LEU A 225 -18.55 -5.31 -18.26
C LEU A 225 -19.08 -6.29 -17.20
N ALA A 226 -18.46 -7.45 -17.04
CA ALA A 226 -19.00 -8.54 -16.23
C ALA A 226 -19.38 -8.13 -14.79
N PRO A 227 -18.56 -7.37 -14.04
CA PRO A 227 -18.91 -7.00 -12.67
C PRO A 227 -20.13 -6.07 -12.55
N TRP A 228 -20.42 -5.27 -13.58
CA TRP A 228 -21.56 -4.37 -13.59
C TRP A 228 -22.89 -5.09 -13.81
N ALA A 229 -22.88 -6.20 -14.56
CA ALA A 229 -24.08 -7.01 -14.79
C ALA A 229 -24.63 -7.62 -13.49
N GLU A 230 -23.75 -7.90 -12.54
CA GLU A 230 -24.06 -8.50 -11.24
C GLU A 230 -24.54 -7.47 -10.20
N GLY A 231 -24.53 -6.18 -10.52
CA GLY A 231 -24.91 -5.10 -9.60
C GLY A 231 -23.97 -4.95 -8.39
N VAL A 232 -22.74 -5.47 -8.50
CA VAL A 232 -21.75 -5.44 -7.43
C VAL A 232 -21.27 -4.00 -7.20
N GLN A 233 -21.19 -3.59 -5.94
CA GLN A 233 -20.64 -2.29 -5.57
C GLN A 233 -19.10 -2.31 -5.67
N PRO A 234 -18.47 -1.26 -6.20
CA PRO A 234 -17.01 -1.16 -6.25
C PRO A 234 -16.40 -0.78 -4.89
N THR A 235 -15.12 -1.09 -4.72
CA THR A 235 -14.26 -0.30 -3.82
C THR A 235 -13.98 1.04 -4.49
N THR A 236 -14.22 2.15 -3.80
CA THR A 236 -14.08 3.50 -4.35
C THR A 236 -13.05 4.28 -3.55
N LEU A 237 -12.13 4.94 -4.25
CA LEU A 237 -11.24 5.95 -3.70
C LEU A 237 -11.61 7.30 -4.30
N ASP A 238 -12.16 8.17 -3.47
CA ASP A 238 -12.42 9.58 -3.82
C ASP A 238 -11.29 10.43 -3.26
N GLN A 239 -10.74 11.33 -4.08
CA GLN A 239 -9.68 12.23 -3.66
C GLN A 239 -10.06 13.69 -3.93
N HIS A 240 -9.77 14.53 -2.95
CA HIS A 240 -9.94 15.97 -3.01
C HIS A 240 -8.58 16.62 -2.74
N ASP A 241 -8.04 17.29 -3.74
CA ASP A 241 -6.82 18.08 -3.60
C ASP A 241 -7.12 19.44 -2.96
N ASP A 242 -6.11 20.05 -2.34
CA ASP A 242 -6.22 21.37 -1.68
C ASP A 242 -6.66 22.49 -2.65
N ASP A 243 -6.41 22.31 -3.95
CA ASP A 243 -6.83 23.22 -5.03
C ASP A 243 -8.27 22.98 -5.51
N GLY A 244 -8.99 22.04 -4.91
CA GLY A 244 -10.38 21.71 -5.22
C GLY A 244 -10.56 20.71 -6.36
N ARG A 245 -9.47 20.20 -6.98
CA ARG A 245 -9.59 19.10 -7.94
C ARG A 245 -10.11 17.84 -7.26
N VAL A 246 -11.02 17.15 -7.95
CA VAL A 246 -11.62 15.89 -7.48
C VAL A 246 -11.31 14.79 -8.47
N THR A 247 -10.82 13.67 -7.98
CA THR A 247 -10.63 12.45 -8.76
C THR A 247 -11.34 11.29 -8.08
N ARG A 248 -11.65 10.27 -8.87
CA ARG A 248 -12.33 9.06 -8.37
C ARG A 248 -11.73 7.84 -9.06
N LEU A 249 -11.38 6.83 -8.27
CA LEU A 249 -11.07 5.50 -8.78
C LEU A 249 -12.10 4.52 -8.24
N GLN A 250 -12.73 3.75 -9.12
CA GLN A 250 -13.65 2.69 -8.76
C GLN A 250 -13.10 1.35 -9.23
N ALA A 251 -13.03 0.39 -8.32
CA ALA A 251 -12.50 -0.95 -8.59
C ALA A 251 -13.52 -2.03 -8.25
N TRP A 252 -13.86 -2.82 -9.26
CA TRP A 252 -14.51 -4.11 -9.14
C TRP A 252 -13.47 -5.22 -9.32
N SER A 253 -13.85 -6.46 -9.04
CA SER A 253 -13.01 -7.61 -9.38
C SER A 253 -12.75 -7.63 -10.89
N GLY A 254 -11.50 -7.39 -11.30
CA GLY A 254 -11.09 -7.41 -12.70
C GLY A 254 -11.50 -6.18 -13.53
N THR A 255 -12.03 -5.10 -12.93
CA THR A 255 -12.42 -3.89 -13.68
C THR A 255 -12.14 -2.63 -12.87
N VAL A 256 -11.50 -1.65 -13.50
CA VAL A 256 -11.20 -0.36 -12.90
C VAL A 256 -11.73 0.77 -13.77
N VAL A 257 -12.38 1.75 -13.15
CA VAL A 257 -12.74 3.04 -13.74
C VAL A 257 -11.93 4.14 -13.06
N ASP A 258 -10.96 4.60 -13.83
CA ASP A 258 -10.07 5.73 -13.70
C ASP A 258 -10.66 7.14 -13.98
N THR A 259 -11.41 7.82 -13.09
CA THR A 259 -11.87 9.20 -13.37
C THR A 259 -10.87 10.28 -12.89
N GLY A 260 -10.34 11.05 -13.85
CA GLY A 260 -9.45 12.19 -13.65
C GLY A 260 -10.18 13.50 -13.32
N ALA A 261 -9.40 14.53 -12.98
CA ALA A 261 -9.92 15.85 -12.60
C ALA A 261 -10.55 16.63 -13.78
N ASP A 262 -10.27 16.22 -15.01
CA ASP A 262 -10.91 16.71 -16.23
C ASP A 262 -12.29 16.07 -16.48
N GLY A 263 -12.72 15.15 -15.61
CA GLY A 263 -13.97 14.41 -15.72
C GLY A 263 -13.94 13.28 -16.76
N ARG A 264 -12.79 13.04 -17.39
CA ARG A 264 -12.58 11.92 -18.31
C ARG A 264 -12.26 10.67 -17.50
N SER A 265 -12.67 9.52 -18.03
CA SER A 265 -12.48 8.23 -17.36
C SER A 265 -11.70 7.25 -18.23
N VAL A 266 -10.69 6.60 -17.66
CA VAL A 266 -10.02 5.45 -18.26
C VAL A 266 -10.67 4.18 -17.73
N VAL A 267 -11.04 3.24 -18.61
CA VAL A 267 -11.63 1.97 -18.21
C VAL A 267 -10.74 0.83 -18.67
N ALA A 268 -10.38 -0.08 -17.76
CA ALA A 268 -9.54 -1.22 -18.09
C ALA A 268 -9.77 -2.42 -17.18
N SER A 269 -9.40 -3.59 -17.68
CA SER A 269 -9.35 -4.84 -16.91
C SER A 269 -8.01 -4.91 -16.18
N VAL A 270 -8.04 -5.02 -14.85
CA VAL A 270 -6.84 -5.00 -14.01
C VAL A 270 -6.99 -6.06 -12.91
N PRO A 271 -5.97 -6.92 -12.69
CA PRO A 271 -6.02 -7.88 -11.60
C PRO A 271 -6.01 -7.15 -10.24
N PRO A 272 -6.71 -7.68 -9.21
CA PRO A 272 -6.86 -7.01 -7.91
C PRO A 272 -5.55 -6.52 -7.27
N GLU A 273 -4.47 -7.27 -7.43
CA GLU A 273 -3.13 -6.95 -6.92
C GLU A 273 -2.59 -5.65 -7.55
N ARG A 274 -2.75 -5.50 -8.87
CA ARG A 274 -2.37 -4.26 -9.56
C ARG A 274 -3.23 -3.07 -9.15
N VAL A 275 -4.50 -3.30 -8.81
CA VAL A 275 -5.37 -2.23 -8.28
C VAL A 275 -4.81 -1.65 -6.99
N VAL A 276 -4.22 -2.49 -6.12
CA VAL A 276 -3.52 -2.00 -4.91
C VAL A 276 -2.41 -1.03 -5.30
N GLY A 277 -1.58 -1.40 -6.28
CA GLY A 277 -0.50 -0.53 -6.79
C GLY A 277 -1.00 0.79 -7.37
N LEU A 278 -2.09 0.77 -8.14
CA LEU A 278 -2.73 1.97 -8.69
C LEU A 278 -3.23 2.91 -7.57
N LEU A 279 -3.95 2.36 -6.58
CA LEU A 279 -4.44 3.14 -5.44
C LEU A 279 -3.28 3.69 -4.59
N ALA A 280 -2.23 2.89 -4.38
CA ALA A 280 -1.04 3.31 -3.65
C ALA A 280 -0.32 4.47 -4.36
N GLY A 281 -0.16 4.38 -5.68
CA GLY A 281 0.38 5.45 -6.51
C GLY A 281 -0.45 6.73 -6.42
N ARG A 282 -1.77 6.61 -6.44
CA ARG A 282 -2.71 7.73 -6.27
C ARG A 282 -2.67 8.41 -4.91
N LEU A 283 -2.50 7.62 -3.84
CA LEU A 283 -2.30 8.17 -2.51
C LEU A 283 -0.91 8.82 -2.36
N GLY A 284 0.00 8.60 -3.30
CA GLY A 284 1.38 9.05 -3.21
C GLY A 284 2.17 8.26 -2.17
N ILE A 285 1.85 6.98 -1.99
CA ILE A 285 2.59 6.09 -1.08
C ILE A 285 4.04 6.04 -1.53
N ARG A 286 4.92 6.46 -0.63
CA ARG A 286 6.37 6.48 -0.76
C ARG A 286 6.99 6.41 0.63
N PRO A 287 8.26 6.01 0.78
CA PRO A 287 8.91 6.06 2.07
C PRO A 287 8.86 7.47 2.63
N THR A 288 8.44 7.59 3.88
CA THR A 288 8.44 8.85 4.60
C THR A 288 8.64 8.54 6.07
N TRP A 289 9.59 9.24 6.69
CA TRP A 289 9.78 9.16 8.13
C TRP A 289 8.53 9.65 8.83
N THR A 290 7.94 8.79 9.66
CA THR A 290 6.69 9.10 10.33
C THR A 290 6.99 9.49 11.77
N TRP A 291 6.64 10.71 12.12
CA TRP A 291 6.68 11.19 13.49
C TRP A 291 5.25 11.29 14.03
N PRO A 292 4.95 10.69 15.18
CA PRO A 292 3.61 10.76 15.77
C PRO A 292 3.28 12.19 16.17
N PHE A 293 2.03 12.58 15.96
CA PHE A 293 1.50 13.81 16.55
C PHE A 293 1.44 13.67 18.07
N ARG A 294 1.80 14.72 18.79
CA ARG A 294 1.57 14.85 20.23
C ARG A 294 0.09 15.13 20.52
N THR A 295 -0.60 15.77 19.58
CA THR A 295 -2.03 16.08 19.62
C THR A 295 -2.78 15.10 18.72
N ALA A 296 -3.19 13.96 19.29
CA ALA A 296 -3.86 12.89 18.55
C ALA A 296 -5.37 13.13 18.32
N VAL A 297 -5.91 14.22 18.86
CA VAL A 297 -7.35 14.54 18.82
C VAL A 297 -7.52 16.04 18.60
N LEU A 298 -8.43 16.43 17.70
CA LEU A 298 -8.71 17.81 17.34
C LEU A 298 -10.22 18.12 17.49
N PRO A 299 -10.61 19.39 17.66
CA PRO A 299 -12.02 19.78 17.54
C PRO A 299 -12.59 19.34 16.19
N GLY A 300 -13.74 18.67 16.21
CA GLY A 300 -14.32 18.09 14.99
C GLY A 300 -14.66 19.15 13.95
N ASP A 301 -15.21 20.28 14.38
CA ASP A 301 -15.56 21.41 13.51
C ASP A 301 -14.35 22.05 12.81
N LEU A 302 -13.19 22.05 13.47
CA LEU A 302 -11.93 22.54 12.90
C LEU A 302 -11.45 21.58 11.82
N LEU A 303 -11.43 20.29 12.13
CA LEU A 303 -10.96 19.27 11.20
C LEU A 303 -11.89 19.14 9.99
N ASP A 304 -13.21 19.12 10.20
CA ASP A 304 -14.21 19.04 9.13
C ASP A 304 -14.07 20.21 8.14
N ARG A 305 -13.85 21.43 8.65
CA ARG A 305 -13.58 22.60 7.81
C ARG A 305 -12.24 22.51 7.06
N ARG A 306 -11.21 21.94 7.68
CA ARG A 306 -9.92 21.74 6.99
C ARG A 306 -10.04 20.65 5.91
N LEU A 307 -10.75 19.56 6.18
CA LEU A 307 -11.01 18.47 5.23
C LEU A 307 -11.85 18.90 4.04
N ALA A 308 -12.76 19.87 4.22
CA ALA A 308 -13.50 20.46 3.10
C ALA A 308 -12.61 21.26 2.12
N GLY A 309 -11.40 21.64 2.55
CA GLY A 309 -10.40 22.32 1.72
C GLY A 309 -10.76 23.76 1.35
N GLY A 310 -10.04 24.30 0.36
CA GLY A 310 -10.27 25.62 -0.22
C GLY A 310 -9.51 26.77 0.45
N PRO A 311 -9.56 27.98 -0.13
CA PRO A 311 -8.74 29.13 0.29
C PRO A 311 -9.08 29.68 1.67
N SER A 312 -10.23 29.29 2.23
CA SER A 312 -10.66 29.63 3.59
C SER A 312 -10.47 28.49 4.59
N ALA A 313 -9.68 27.48 4.26
CA ALA A 313 -9.33 26.41 5.19
C ALA A 313 -8.71 27.01 6.46
N PRO A 314 -9.13 26.56 7.66
CA PRO A 314 -8.70 27.19 8.91
C PRO A 314 -7.25 26.84 9.23
N ASP A 315 -6.53 27.82 9.79
CA ASP A 315 -5.25 27.58 10.44
C ASP A 315 -5.42 26.76 11.72
N LEU A 316 -4.37 26.02 12.08
CA LEU A 316 -4.30 25.34 13.37
C LEU A 316 -4.20 26.38 14.50
N PRO A 317 -4.96 26.25 15.61
CA PRO A 317 -4.86 27.17 16.73
C PRO A 317 -3.41 27.29 17.24
N ARG A 318 -2.93 28.53 17.46
CA ARG A 318 -1.53 28.81 17.80
C ARG A 318 -1.00 28.00 19.00
N ALA A 319 -1.84 27.79 20.01
CA ALA A 319 -1.49 26.99 21.18
C ALA A 319 -1.20 25.53 20.82
N VAL A 320 -2.01 24.95 19.93
CA VAL A 320 -1.81 23.58 19.43
C VAL A 320 -0.58 23.51 18.53
N ALA A 321 -0.44 24.45 17.60
CA ALA A 321 0.70 24.50 16.68
C ALA A 321 2.06 24.63 17.42
N SER A 322 2.08 25.37 18.52
CA SER A 322 3.29 25.55 19.34
C SER A 322 3.60 24.30 20.20
N ALA A 323 2.57 23.59 20.67
CA ALA A 323 2.72 22.37 21.45
C ALA A 323 3.11 21.16 20.60
N ASP A 324 2.67 21.13 19.34
CA ASP A 324 2.89 20.05 18.39
C ASP A 324 3.41 20.58 17.03
N PRO A 325 4.73 20.83 16.92
CA PRO A 325 5.34 21.31 15.68
C PRO A 325 5.22 20.34 14.50
N THR A 326 5.14 19.03 14.77
CA THR A 326 4.96 18.01 13.72
C THR A 326 3.57 18.12 13.11
N LEU A 327 2.54 18.22 13.94
CA LEU A 327 1.19 18.49 13.46
C LEU A 327 1.10 19.85 12.76
N ALA A 328 1.77 20.88 13.28
CA ALA A 328 1.76 22.21 12.65
C ALA A 328 2.34 22.17 11.22
N ALA A 329 3.49 21.50 11.04
CA ALA A 329 4.09 21.32 9.72
C ALA A 329 3.16 20.54 8.79
N PHE A 330 2.59 19.43 9.27
CA PHE A 330 1.60 18.64 8.54
C PHE A 330 0.37 19.48 8.12
N TRP A 331 -0.17 20.29 9.04
CA TRP A 331 -1.36 21.11 8.82
C TRP A 331 -1.14 22.19 7.76
N SER A 332 0.06 22.80 7.77
CA SER A 332 0.45 23.87 6.86
C SER A 332 0.75 23.40 5.43
N ALA A 333 1.02 22.11 5.23
CA ALA A 333 1.27 21.56 3.92
C ALA A 333 -0.05 21.43 3.11
N PRO A 334 0.02 21.45 1.77
CA PRO A 334 -1.12 21.10 0.92
C PRO A 334 -1.61 19.68 1.21
N TRP A 335 -2.93 19.51 1.34
CA TRP A 335 -3.56 18.23 1.63
C TRP A 335 -4.19 17.61 0.38
N THR A 336 -4.03 16.30 0.23
CA THR A 336 -4.94 15.47 -0.56
C THR A 336 -5.74 14.62 0.41
N VAL A 337 -7.05 14.87 0.50
CA VAL A 337 -7.98 14.12 1.34
C VAL A 337 -8.53 12.96 0.54
N SER A 338 -8.31 11.75 1.02
CA SER A 338 -8.67 10.52 0.32
C SER A 338 -9.68 9.71 1.14
N ALA A 339 -10.85 9.44 0.57
CA ALA A 339 -11.91 8.65 1.17
C ALA A 339 -12.01 7.29 0.48
N LEU A 340 -11.65 6.24 1.20
CA LEU A 340 -11.72 4.85 0.74
C LEU A 340 -13.02 4.20 1.22
N LEU A 341 -13.96 4.01 0.30
CA LEU A 341 -15.24 3.34 0.53
C LEU A 341 -15.15 1.88 0.09
N ARG A 342 -15.56 0.96 0.97
CA ARG A 342 -15.60 -0.47 0.68
C ARG A 342 -17.03 -0.96 0.49
N PRO A 343 -17.27 -1.96 -0.37
CA PRO A 343 -18.57 -2.61 -0.50
C PRO A 343 -19.11 -3.07 0.87
N GLY A 344 -20.39 -2.80 1.13
CA GLY A 344 -21.05 -3.19 2.39
C GLY A 344 -20.59 -2.44 3.65
N ARG A 345 -19.67 -1.47 3.53
CA ARG A 345 -19.23 -0.63 4.65
C ARG A 345 -19.70 0.81 4.44
N PRO A 346 -20.64 1.33 5.26
CA PRO A 346 -21.27 2.62 5.00
C PRO A 346 -20.37 3.82 5.31
N ARG A 347 -19.28 3.64 6.07
CA ARG A 347 -18.35 4.72 6.44
C ARG A 347 -17.03 4.55 5.68
N PRO A 348 -16.57 5.59 4.96
CA PRO A 348 -15.27 5.55 4.33
C PRO A 348 -14.16 5.58 5.38
N LEU A 349 -13.03 4.98 5.05
CA LEU A 349 -11.77 5.24 5.75
C LEU A 349 -11.14 6.48 5.12
N VAL A 350 -10.83 7.49 5.94
CA VAL A 350 -10.31 8.76 5.45
C VAL A 350 -8.82 8.87 5.80
N VAL A 351 -8.01 9.06 4.76
CA VAL A 351 -6.56 9.29 4.85
C VAL A 351 -6.26 10.66 4.27
N VAL A 352 -5.45 11.43 4.99
CA VAL A 352 -4.91 12.70 4.51
C VAL A 352 -3.46 12.47 4.13
N SER A 353 -3.09 12.84 2.91
CA SER A 353 -1.70 12.97 2.49
C SER A 353 -1.31 14.44 2.55
N ALA A 354 -0.31 14.77 3.36
CA ALA A 354 0.28 16.11 3.41
C ALA A 354 1.55 16.13 2.55
N ALA A 355 1.56 16.99 1.53
CA ALA A 355 2.61 17.01 0.53
C ALA A 355 4.00 17.19 1.16
N GLY A 356 4.87 16.19 0.96
CA GLY A 356 6.25 16.19 1.48
C GLY A 356 6.39 15.91 2.98
N ILE A 357 5.28 15.72 3.71
CA ILE A 357 5.29 15.46 5.15
C ILE A 357 4.93 14.02 5.49
N GLY A 358 3.89 13.45 4.88
CA GLY A 358 3.46 12.08 5.12
C GLY A 358 1.94 11.93 5.20
N PHE A 359 1.48 10.93 5.95
CA PHE A 359 0.06 10.58 6.04
C PHE A 359 -0.51 10.76 7.43
N ALA A 360 -1.83 10.97 7.48
CA ALA A 360 -2.61 10.90 8.71
C ALA A 360 -3.95 10.22 8.46
N ARG A 361 -4.46 9.53 9.49
CA ARG A 361 -5.78 8.90 9.49
C ARG A 361 -6.77 9.75 10.26
N VAL A 362 -7.96 9.91 9.71
CA VAL A 362 -9.08 10.58 10.39
C VAL A 362 -9.96 9.51 11.02
N GLY A 363 -10.13 9.62 12.34
CA GLY A 363 -11.00 8.75 13.11
C GLY A 363 -12.45 9.22 13.11
N ARG A 364 -13.24 8.71 14.06
CA ARG A 364 -14.63 9.14 14.27
C ARG A 364 -14.66 10.37 15.17
N THR A 365 -15.67 11.21 14.95
CA THR A 365 -15.99 12.31 15.85
C THR A 365 -16.78 11.77 17.04
N GLU A 366 -16.23 11.92 18.25
CA GLU A 366 -16.84 11.53 19.52
C GLU A 366 -16.70 12.69 20.51
N GLY A 367 -17.80 13.08 21.16
CA GLY A 367 -17.80 14.19 22.12
C GLY A 367 -17.37 15.55 21.53
N GLY A 368 -17.58 15.78 20.23
CA GLY A 368 -17.17 17.02 19.53
C GLY A 368 -15.69 17.05 19.12
N THR A 369 -14.97 15.94 19.29
CA THR A 369 -13.56 15.83 18.92
C THR A 369 -13.34 14.66 17.98
N THR A 370 -12.35 14.77 17.10
CA THR A 370 -12.03 13.75 16.09
C THR A 370 -10.59 13.31 16.27
N ALA A 371 -10.36 11.99 16.33
CA ALA A 371 -9.01 11.46 16.33
C ALA A 371 -8.32 11.76 14.99
N PHE A 372 -7.09 12.24 15.06
CA PHE A 372 -6.26 12.56 13.91
C PHE A 372 -4.84 12.08 14.20
N THR A 373 -4.44 10.99 13.57
CA THR A 373 -3.21 10.26 13.93
C THR A 373 -2.28 10.16 12.73
N ALA A 374 -1.00 10.47 12.92
CA ALA A 374 0.00 10.25 11.89
C ALA A 374 0.09 8.76 11.51
N GLU A 375 0.36 8.48 10.25
CA GLU A 375 0.46 7.13 9.70
C GLU A 375 1.73 6.96 8.88
N ALA A 376 2.35 5.79 9.05
CA ALA A 376 3.41 5.34 8.15
C ALA A 376 2.82 4.90 6.82
N SER A 377 3.54 5.20 5.73
CA SER A 377 3.17 4.79 4.37
C SER A 377 2.89 3.29 4.26
N ALA A 378 3.64 2.46 4.99
CA ALA A 378 3.39 1.02 5.03
C ALA A 378 2.05 0.64 5.67
N ASN A 379 1.62 1.34 6.72
CA ASN A 379 0.31 1.10 7.34
C ASN A 379 -0.86 1.54 6.44
N VAL A 380 -0.68 2.64 5.70
CA VAL A 380 -1.63 3.06 4.67
C VAL A 380 -1.72 2.00 3.57
N HIS A 381 -0.58 1.47 3.11
CA HIS A 381 -0.54 0.39 2.12
C HIS A 381 -1.23 -0.90 2.61
N ARG A 382 -0.96 -1.35 3.85
CA ARG A 382 -1.67 -2.48 4.47
C ARG A 382 -3.17 -2.27 4.50
N THR A 383 -3.62 -1.04 4.73
CA THR A 383 -5.03 -0.68 4.72
C THR A 383 -5.65 -0.84 3.32
N LEU A 384 -4.93 -0.45 2.26
CA LEU A 384 -5.37 -0.70 0.88
C LEU A 384 -5.46 -2.19 0.56
N VAL A 385 -4.45 -2.98 0.94
CA VAL A 385 -4.45 -4.43 0.70
C VAL A 385 -5.62 -5.10 1.42
N ARG A 386 -5.87 -4.76 2.69
CA ARG A 386 -7.05 -5.23 3.43
C ARG A 386 -8.37 -4.71 2.86
N ALA A 387 -8.37 -3.65 2.06
CA ALA A 387 -9.59 -3.15 1.44
C ALA A 387 -9.95 -3.91 0.17
N LEU A 388 -8.94 -4.35 -0.59
CA LEU A 388 -9.10 -4.95 -1.91
C LEU A 388 -8.99 -6.48 -1.90
N LEU A 389 -8.16 -7.05 -1.03
CA LEU A 389 -7.79 -8.48 -1.04
C LEU A 389 -8.22 -9.23 0.24
N GLY A 390 -8.95 -8.59 1.16
CA GLY A 390 -9.25 -9.12 2.50
C GLY A 390 -10.65 -8.84 3.02
#